data_AF-A0A960PG77-F1
#
_entry.id   AF-A0A960PG77-F1
#
_cell.length_a   1.000
_cell.length_b   1.000
_cell.length_c   1.000
_cell.angle_alpha   90.00
_cell.angle_beta   90.00
_cell.angle_gamma   90.00
#
_symmetry.space_group_name_H-M   'P 1'
#
loop_
_entity.id
_entity.type
_entity.pdbx_description
1 polymer ?
#
loop_
_entity_poly.entity_id
_entity_poly.type
_entity_poly.pdbx_seq_one_letter_code
_entity_poly.pdbx_strand_id
1 'polypeptide(L)'
;MKKLIIVGFLLISAVSFHAQDLYMPRNVKMAYAAGTRSMDGKPGKNYWQNTADYNISISLDPASRMVTGTEEIIYKNNSPHEISNPAIRLTMNIHRPGAVREGPASEDYLTDGISIDEFKENGVAKEWKDRGFTVQTVNLSKKVAPGETVKLSFRWHYELSKESGREGMIHKNSFFLAYFYPRVAVFDDIDGWDRVPFTESHEFYNDFNNYVFQV
;
A
#
# COMPACT_ATOMS: atom_id res chain seq x y z
N MET A 1 17.78 2.75 86.47
CA MET A 1 18.55 2.37 85.26
C MET A 1 17.61 2.41 84.07
N LYS A 2 17.71 3.44 83.23
CA LYS A 2 16.81 3.71 82.09
C LYS A 2 17.19 2.82 80.90
N LYS A 3 16.26 2.02 80.37
CA LYS A 3 16.41 1.36 79.06
C LYS A 3 15.80 2.27 77.99
N LEU A 4 16.66 2.93 77.22
CA LEU A 4 16.28 3.67 76.01
C LEU A 4 16.05 2.64 74.90
N ILE A 5 14.81 2.53 74.43
CA ILE A 5 14.48 1.81 73.19
C ILE A 5 14.66 2.82 72.05
N ILE A 6 15.73 2.69 71.29
CA ILE A 6 15.94 3.44 70.04
C ILE A 6 15.30 2.61 68.92
N VAL A 7 14.06 2.94 68.56
CA VAL A 7 13.46 2.52 67.29
C VAL A 7 13.91 3.55 66.24
N GLY A 8 15.00 3.24 65.54
CA GLY A 8 15.46 4.01 64.40
C GLY A 8 14.56 3.73 63.20
N PHE A 9 13.78 4.74 62.80
CA PHE A 9 12.97 4.78 61.57
C PHE A 9 13.86 4.55 60.35
N LEU A 10 13.78 3.37 59.71
CA LEU A 10 14.29 3.16 58.36
C LEU A 10 13.23 3.68 57.37
N LEU A 11 13.27 4.98 57.08
CA LEU A 11 12.54 5.59 55.97
C LEU A 11 13.25 5.16 54.68
N ILE A 12 12.89 3.97 54.17
CA ILE A 12 13.20 3.58 52.80
C ILE A 12 12.31 4.44 51.91
N SER A 13 12.85 5.54 51.41
CA SER A 13 12.29 6.26 50.27
C SER A 13 12.30 5.32 49.08
N ALA A 14 11.15 4.70 48.79
CA ALA A 14 10.93 3.95 47.57
C ALA A 14 10.95 4.93 46.39
N VAL A 15 12.14 5.20 45.87
CA VAL A 15 12.30 5.87 44.58
C VAL A 15 11.80 4.86 43.55
N SER A 16 10.54 5.02 43.14
CA SER A 16 9.98 4.25 42.03
C SER A 16 10.69 4.72 40.78
N PHE A 17 11.68 3.94 40.33
CA PHE A 17 12.26 4.10 39.01
C PHE A 17 11.16 3.72 38.00
N HIS A 18 10.40 4.71 37.56
CA HIS A 18 9.59 4.55 36.36
C HIS A 18 10.57 4.39 35.19
N ALA A 19 10.66 3.17 34.66
CA ALA A 19 11.29 2.96 33.37
C ALA A 19 10.61 3.89 32.36
N GLN A 20 11.41 4.58 31.55
CA GLN A 20 10.87 5.48 30.53
C GLN A 20 10.00 4.66 29.57
N ASP A 21 8.76 5.11 29.37
CA ASP A 21 7.90 4.53 28.34
C ASP A 21 8.59 4.66 26.99
N LEU A 22 8.54 3.59 26.19
CA LEU A 22 9.04 3.64 24.83
C LEU A 22 8.29 4.74 24.05
N TYR A 23 9.04 5.49 23.26
CA TYR A 23 8.43 6.49 22.39
C TYR A 23 7.42 5.83 21.45
N MET A 24 6.17 6.28 21.51
CA MET A 24 5.13 5.88 20.58
C MET A 24 4.78 7.07 19.68
N PRO A 25 4.92 6.94 18.34
CA PRO A 25 4.50 7.94 17.38
C PRO A 25 3.02 8.34 17.56
N ARG A 26 2.65 9.55 17.12
CA ARG A 26 1.31 10.11 17.35
C ARG A 26 0.20 9.30 16.65
N ASN A 27 0.41 8.94 15.39
CA ASN A 27 -0.47 8.07 14.61
C ASN A 27 -0.70 6.72 15.31
N VAL A 28 0.36 6.08 15.80
CA VAL A 28 0.27 4.83 16.55
C VAL A 28 -0.53 5.03 17.84
N LYS A 29 -0.26 6.08 18.63
CA LYS A 29 -1.04 6.42 19.84
C LYS A 29 -2.54 6.53 19.55
N MET A 30 -2.89 7.14 18.43
CA MET A 30 -4.29 7.29 18.02
C MET A 30 -4.95 5.94 17.72
N ALA A 31 -4.25 5.02 17.06
CA ALA A 31 -4.76 3.67 16.77
C ALA A 31 -5.03 2.86 18.06
N TYR A 32 -4.13 2.95 19.05
CA TYR A 32 -4.36 2.36 20.38
C TYR A 32 -5.54 3.00 21.12
N ALA A 33 -5.63 4.34 21.10
CA ALA A 33 -6.76 5.05 21.71
C ALA A 33 -8.11 4.73 21.03
N ALA A 34 -8.11 4.53 19.71
CA ALA A 34 -9.26 4.09 18.94
C ALA A 34 -9.61 2.61 19.15
N GLY A 35 -8.76 1.85 19.84
CA GLY A 35 -8.95 0.42 20.08
C GLY A 35 -8.84 -0.45 18.82
N THR A 36 -8.19 0.05 17.76
CA THR A 36 -7.88 -0.72 16.56
C THR A 36 -6.59 -1.54 16.73
N ARG A 37 -5.71 -1.15 17.65
CA ARG A 37 -4.51 -1.88 18.07
C ARG A 37 -4.56 -2.27 19.55
N SER A 38 -3.92 -3.38 19.91
CA SER A 38 -3.82 -3.88 21.28
C SER A 38 -2.36 -4.02 21.72
N MET A 39 -2.11 -3.85 23.02
CA MET A 39 -0.74 -3.95 23.61
C MET A 39 -0.21 -5.38 23.62
N ASP A 40 -1.09 -6.38 23.50
CA ASP A 40 -0.71 -7.79 23.37
C ASP A 40 -0.37 -8.21 21.94
N GLY A 41 -0.36 -7.27 20.99
CA GLY A 41 -0.02 -7.50 19.58
C GLY A 41 -1.16 -8.06 18.74
N LYS A 42 -2.31 -8.39 19.33
CA LYS A 42 -3.50 -8.80 18.56
C LYS A 42 -4.17 -7.58 17.91
N PRO A 43 -4.95 -7.79 16.83
CA PRO A 43 -5.92 -6.80 16.38
C PRO A 43 -6.78 -6.31 17.54
N GLY A 44 -6.96 -4.99 17.65
CA GLY A 44 -7.86 -4.42 18.64
C GLY A 44 -9.32 -4.74 18.30
N LYS A 45 -10.22 -4.58 19.28
CA LYS A 45 -11.65 -4.86 19.11
C LYS A 45 -12.33 -4.09 17.97
N ASN A 46 -11.78 -2.93 17.61
CA ASN A 46 -12.28 -2.06 16.54
C ASN A 46 -11.43 -2.18 15.26
N TYR A 47 -10.54 -3.17 15.17
CA TYR A 47 -9.68 -3.35 14.00
C TYR A 47 -10.51 -3.60 12.75
N TRP A 48 -10.03 -3.06 11.62
CA TRP A 48 -10.65 -3.17 10.32
C TRP A 48 -9.56 -3.27 9.25
N GLN A 49 -9.91 -3.87 8.12
CA GLN A 49 -9.09 -3.92 6.91
C GLN A 49 -10.03 -3.80 5.72
N ASN A 50 -9.64 -3.01 4.74
CA ASN A 50 -10.39 -2.97 3.48
C ASN A 50 -10.10 -4.23 2.68
N THR A 51 -10.95 -4.50 1.69
CA THR A 51 -10.80 -5.67 0.83
C THR A 51 -11.20 -5.28 -0.57
N ALA A 52 -10.66 -5.99 -1.56
CA ALA A 52 -11.09 -5.85 -2.93
C ALA A 52 -11.16 -7.21 -3.65
N ASP A 53 -12.12 -7.30 -4.55
CA ASP A 53 -12.23 -8.40 -5.50
C ASP A 53 -11.70 -7.91 -6.85
N TYR A 54 -10.69 -8.62 -7.35
CA TYR A 54 -10.02 -8.31 -8.61
C TYR A 54 -10.41 -9.33 -9.67
N ASN A 55 -10.80 -8.83 -10.84
CA ASN A 55 -10.92 -9.63 -12.05
C ASN A 55 -9.95 -9.08 -13.08
N ILE A 56 -8.90 -9.83 -13.37
CA ILE A 56 -7.76 -9.40 -14.18
C ILE A 56 -7.62 -10.35 -15.36
N SER A 57 -7.58 -9.79 -16.56
CA SER A 57 -7.16 -10.50 -17.78
C SER A 57 -5.93 -9.82 -18.34
N ILE A 58 -4.88 -10.59 -18.61
CA ILE A 58 -3.64 -10.09 -19.20
C ILE A 58 -3.28 -10.83 -20.47
N SER A 59 -2.45 -10.22 -21.30
CA SER A 59 -1.72 -10.90 -22.36
C SER A 59 -0.32 -10.32 -22.48
N LEU A 60 0.63 -11.15 -22.91
CA LEU A 60 2.01 -10.78 -23.17
C LEU A 60 2.34 -11.11 -24.62
N ASP A 61 2.86 -10.14 -25.36
CA ASP A 61 3.55 -10.37 -26.64
C ASP A 61 5.06 -10.50 -26.40
N PRO A 62 5.65 -11.71 -26.52
CA PRO A 62 7.07 -11.92 -26.30
C PRO A 62 7.99 -11.14 -27.25
N ALA A 63 7.54 -10.86 -28.48
CA ALA A 63 8.37 -10.21 -29.48
C ALA A 63 8.57 -8.73 -29.17
N SER A 64 7.49 -8.04 -28.77
CA SER A 64 7.53 -6.64 -28.36
C SER A 64 7.78 -6.44 -26.87
N ARG A 65 7.66 -7.49 -26.05
CA ARG A 65 7.63 -7.44 -24.57
C ARG A 65 6.47 -6.61 -24.02
N MET A 66 5.42 -6.41 -24.82
CA MET A 66 4.27 -5.64 -24.41
C MET A 66 3.35 -6.50 -23.53
N VAL A 67 3.07 -6.02 -22.33
CA VAL A 67 2.03 -6.54 -21.46
C VAL A 67 0.82 -5.64 -21.59
N THR A 68 -0.33 -6.22 -21.87
CA THR A 68 -1.62 -5.53 -21.90
C THR A 68 -2.56 -6.17 -20.91
N GLY A 69 -3.38 -5.37 -20.24
CA GLY A 69 -4.32 -5.86 -19.25
C GLY A 69 -5.63 -5.09 -19.21
N THR A 70 -6.68 -5.81 -18.83
CA THR A 70 -7.95 -5.24 -18.39
C THR A 70 -8.22 -5.72 -16.98
N GLU A 71 -8.73 -4.82 -16.16
CA GLU A 71 -8.95 -5.07 -14.75
C GLU A 71 -10.25 -4.43 -14.28
N GLU A 72 -11.00 -5.18 -13.49
CA GLU A 72 -12.11 -4.67 -12.68
C GLU A 72 -11.81 -4.93 -11.20
N ILE A 73 -11.91 -3.87 -10.39
CA ILE A 73 -11.67 -3.88 -8.95
C ILE A 73 -12.98 -3.48 -8.26
N ILE A 74 -13.55 -4.40 -7.49
CA ILE A 74 -14.65 -4.09 -6.57
C ILE A 74 -14.01 -3.82 -5.22
N TYR A 75 -13.76 -2.56 -4.91
CA TYR A 75 -13.19 -2.14 -3.63
C TYR A 75 -14.29 -1.98 -2.58
N LYS A 76 -14.11 -2.61 -1.42
CA LYS A 76 -15.03 -2.51 -0.27
C LYS A 76 -14.38 -1.72 0.86
N ASN A 77 -15.05 -0.65 1.27
CA ASN A 77 -14.64 0.16 2.39
C ASN A 77 -15.16 -0.46 3.71
N ASN A 78 -14.34 -1.22 4.41
CA ASN A 78 -14.65 -1.71 5.76
C ASN A 78 -14.18 -0.74 6.86
N SER A 79 -13.51 0.37 6.50
CA SER A 79 -13.09 1.38 7.46
C SER A 79 -14.29 2.17 8.02
N PRO A 80 -14.16 2.80 9.20
CA PRO A 80 -15.19 3.69 9.74
C PRO A 80 -15.21 5.07 9.06
N HIS A 81 -14.41 5.30 8.02
CA HIS A 81 -14.23 6.58 7.36
C HIS A 81 -14.84 6.57 5.96
N GLU A 82 -15.32 7.72 5.49
CA GLU A 82 -15.71 7.88 4.09
C GLU A 82 -14.47 7.98 3.19
N ILE A 83 -14.43 7.19 2.12
CA ILE A 83 -13.35 7.23 1.13
C ILE A 83 -13.74 8.12 -0.04
N SER A 84 -12.94 9.14 -0.32
CA SER A 84 -13.15 10.05 -1.46
C SER A 84 -12.07 9.94 -2.53
N ASN A 85 -10.88 9.48 -2.15
CA ASN A 85 -9.69 9.62 -2.96
C ASN A 85 -8.71 8.44 -2.78
N PRO A 86 -9.06 7.24 -3.28
CA PRO A 86 -8.19 6.08 -3.17
C PRO A 86 -6.86 6.30 -3.87
N ALA A 87 -5.79 5.80 -3.26
CA ALA A 87 -4.46 5.76 -3.85
C ALA A 87 -4.31 4.48 -4.69
N ILE A 88 -3.81 4.63 -5.91
CA ILE A 88 -3.60 3.56 -6.87
C ILE A 88 -2.09 3.39 -7.06
N ARG A 89 -1.55 2.21 -6.77
CA ARG A 89 -0.18 1.84 -7.08
C ARG A 89 -0.04 1.53 -8.57
N LEU A 90 1.02 2.05 -9.15
CA LEU A 90 1.40 1.96 -10.55
C LEU A 90 2.89 1.61 -10.60
N THR A 91 3.25 0.49 -9.97
CA THR A 91 4.64 0.13 -9.66
C THR A 91 5.55 0.18 -10.88
N MET A 92 5.05 -0.23 -12.06
CA MET A 92 5.83 -0.21 -13.31
C MET A 92 6.27 1.19 -13.75
N ASN A 93 5.71 2.28 -13.20
CA ASN A 93 6.26 3.63 -13.40
C ASN A 93 7.67 3.80 -12.81
N ILE A 94 8.14 2.83 -12.02
CA ILE A 94 9.54 2.78 -11.57
C ILE A 94 10.52 2.62 -12.72
N HIS A 95 10.10 2.17 -13.90
CA HIS A 95 10.95 2.08 -15.10
C HIS A 95 11.05 3.41 -15.86
N ARG A 96 10.26 4.43 -15.52
CA ARG A 96 10.26 5.72 -16.23
C ARG A 96 11.56 6.50 -16.05
N PRO A 97 12.09 7.15 -17.10
CA PRO A 97 13.11 8.18 -16.93
C PRO A 97 12.65 9.22 -15.90
N GLY A 98 13.52 9.54 -14.93
CA GLY A 98 13.21 10.49 -13.86
C GLY A 98 12.41 9.95 -12.65
N ALA A 99 11.99 8.68 -12.65
CA ALA A 99 11.43 8.07 -11.45
C ALA A 99 12.44 8.05 -10.29
N VAL A 100 11.96 8.29 -9.07
CA VAL A 100 12.78 8.26 -7.85
C VAL A 100 13.19 6.82 -7.55
N ARG A 101 14.50 6.57 -7.47
CA ARG A 101 15.10 5.27 -7.18
C ARG A 101 16.23 5.45 -6.19
N GLU A 102 16.52 4.40 -5.44
CA GLU A 102 17.69 4.38 -4.54
C GLU A 102 18.96 3.90 -5.22
N GLY A 103 18.85 3.36 -6.43
CA GLY A 103 19.97 2.91 -7.25
C GLY A 103 19.93 3.52 -8.66
N PRO A 104 21.03 3.40 -9.41
CA PRO A 104 21.07 3.78 -10.82
C PRO A 104 20.16 2.86 -11.65
N ALA A 105 19.71 3.37 -12.80
CA ALA A 105 18.98 2.61 -13.81
C ALA A 105 19.78 2.59 -15.11
N SER A 106 19.95 1.40 -15.71
CA SER A 106 20.54 1.25 -17.04
C SER A 106 19.55 1.65 -18.14
N GLU A 107 20.02 1.84 -19.38
CA GLU A 107 19.11 2.06 -20.51
C GLU A 107 18.18 0.87 -20.75
N ASP A 108 18.64 -0.36 -20.48
CA ASP A 108 17.84 -1.59 -20.64
C ASP A 108 16.80 -1.78 -19.52
N TYR A 109 16.98 -1.12 -18.37
CA TYR A 109 16.00 -1.06 -17.30
C TYR A 109 14.85 -0.09 -17.60
N LEU A 110 15.13 0.98 -18.36
CA LEU A 110 14.19 2.07 -18.57
C LEU A 110 13.14 1.74 -19.63
N THR A 111 11.89 2.12 -19.35
CA THR A 111 10.74 2.04 -20.27
C THR A 111 9.84 3.27 -20.05
N ASP A 112 8.75 3.38 -20.82
CA ASP A 112 7.75 4.44 -20.60
C ASP A 112 6.88 4.21 -19.34
N GLY A 113 7.10 3.11 -18.61
CA GLY A 113 6.28 2.70 -17.47
C GLY A 113 4.89 2.24 -17.90
N ILE A 114 3.93 2.27 -16.95
CA ILE A 114 2.56 1.86 -17.23
C ILE A 114 1.73 3.01 -17.80
N SER A 115 0.99 2.70 -18.86
CA SER A 115 0.00 3.55 -19.49
C SER A 115 -1.40 3.08 -19.12
N ILE A 116 -2.25 4.01 -18.69
CA ILE A 116 -3.68 3.75 -18.47
C ILE A 116 -4.45 4.25 -19.68
N ASP A 117 -4.91 3.32 -20.50
CA ASP A 117 -5.68 3.58 -21.73
C ASP A 117 -7.12 3.98 -21.45
N GLU A 118 -7.70 3.41 -20.38
CA GLU A 118 -9.06 3.71 -19.95
C GLU A 118 -9.16 3.57 -18.43
N PHE A 119 -9.84 4.52 -17.80
CA PHE A 119 -10.25 4.45 -16.41
C PHE A 119 -11.76 4.67 -16.30
N LYS A 120 -12.46 3.79 -15.57
CA LYS A 120 -13.89 3.92 -15.28
C LYS A 120 -14.16 3.84 -13.78
N GLU A 121 -15.08 4.69 -13.32
CA GLU A 121 -15.70 4.61 -12.00
C GLU A 121 -17.15 4.16 -12.18
N ASN A 122 -17.53 3.02 -11.59
CA ASN A 122 -18.88 2.46 -11.68
C ASN A 122 -19.38 2.32 -13.13
N GLY A 123 -18.47 1.99 -14.06
CA GLY A 123 -18.76 1.85 -15.49
C GLY A 123 -18.76 3.16 -16.29
N VAL A 124 -18.64 4.33 -15.63
CA VAL A 124 -18.57 5.63 -16.29
C VAL A 124 -17.10 6.01 -16.53
N ALA A 125 -16.75 6.30 -17.77
CA ALA A 125 -15.41 6.72 -18.15
C ALA A 125 -15.03 8.03 -17.45
N LYS A 126 -13.80 8.08 -16.94
CA LYS A 126 -13.20 9.27 -16.32
C LYS A 126 -11.85 9.56 -16.94
N GLU A 127 -11.53 10.84 -17.00
CA GLU A 127 -10.21 11.27 -17.46
C GLU A 127 -9.12 10.73 -16.52
N TRP A 128 -8.15 10.05 -17.11
CA TRP A 128 -6.91 9.68 -16.43
C TRP A 128 -5.80 10.66 -16.81
N LYS A 129 -5.39 11.49 -15.86
CA LYS A 129 -4.21 12.37 -16.02
C LYS A 129 -3.00 11.65 -15.48
N ASP A 130 -2.18 11.12 -16.37
CA ASP A 130 -0.93 10.48 -15.99
C ASP A 130 0.03 11.51 -15.36
N ARG A 131 0.53 11.19 -14.17
CA ARG A 131 1.52 12.01 -13.44
C ARG A 131 2.89 11.34 -13.37
N GLY A 132 3.06 10.14 -13.92
CA GLY A 132 4.32 9.39 -13.94
C GLY A 132 4.79 8.85 -12.60
N PHE A 133 3.98 8.93 -11.54
CA PHE A 133 4.34 8.43 -10.20
C PHE A 133 4.00 6.95 -10.03
N THR A 134 4.74 6.26 -9.15
CA THR A 134 4.46 4.85 -8.76
C THR A 134 3.27 4.69 -7.83
N VAL A 135 2.71 5.81 -7.35
CA VAL A 135 1.43 5.87 -6.65
C VAL A 135 0.70 7.15 -7.04
N GLN A 136 -0.58 7.04 -7.37
CA GLN A 136 -1.41 8.16 -7.81
C GLN A 136 -2.78 8.10 -7.15
N THR A 137 -3.23 9.22 -6.59
CA THR A 137 -4.58 9.34 -6.04
C THR A 137 -5.59 9.62 -7.15
N VAL A 138 -6.74 8.93 -7.13
CA VAL A 138 -7.89 9.23 -7.98
C VAL A 138 -9.01 9.85 -7.15
N ASN A 139 -9.71 10.85 -7.68
CA ASN A 139 -10.88 11.42 -6.99
C ASN A 139 -12.13 10.68 -7.43
N LEU A 140 -12.91 10.16 -6.48
CA LEU A 140 -14.22 9.55 -6.74
C LEU A 140 -15.29 10.61 -6.93
N SER A 141 -16.30 10.29 -7.73
CA SER A 141 -17.45 11.16 -7.99
C SER A 141 -18.42 11.16 -6.80
N LYS A 142 -18.51 10.03 -6.10
CA LYS A 142 -19.21 9.87 -4.82
C LYS A 142 -18.26 9.29 -3.79
N LYS A 143 -18.32 9.78 -2.55
CA LYS A 143 -17.63 9.13 -1.43
C LYS A 143 -18.21 7.74 -1.19
N VAL A 144 -17.34 6.79 -0.84
CA VAL A 144 -17.71 5.43 -0.43
C VAL A 144 -17.88 5.42 1.08
N ALA A 145 -19.11 5.26 1.56
CA ALA A 145 -19.39 5.18 2.98
C ALA A 145 -18.87 3.85 3.59
N PRO A 146 -18.75 3.75 4.92
CA PRO A 146 -18.46 2.47 5.59
C PRO A 146 -19.43 1.36 5.16
N GLY A 147 -18.90 0.21 4.78
CA GLY A 147 -19.62 -0.95 4.26
C GLY A 147 -19.99 -0.87 2.77
N GLU A 148 -19.87 0.29 2.13
CA GLU A 148 -20.15 0.44 0.70
C GLU A 148 -18.95 0.00 -0.17
N THR A 149 -19.24 -0.17 -1.46
CA THR A 149 -18.25 -0.53 -2.49
C THR A 149 -18.15 0.54 -3.57
N VAL A 150 -17.02 0.54 -4.27
CA VAL A 150 -16.84 1.25 -5.54
C VAL A 150 -16.20 0.31 -6.55
N LYS A 151 -16.67 0.40 -7.79
CA LYS A 151 -16.09 -0.35 -8.90
C LYS A 151 -15.15 0.54 -9.68
N LEU A 152 -13.89 0.14 -9.76
CA LEU A 152 -12.86 0.79 -10.56
C LEU A 152 -12.48 -0.15 -11.70
N SER A 153 -12.41 0.34 -12.93
CA SER A 153 -11.97 -0.48 -14.05
C SER A 153 -10.85 0.21 -14.80
N PHE A 154 -9.85 -0.57 -15.20
CA PHE A 154 -8.67 -0.10 -15.91
C PHE A 154 -8.46 -0.93 -17.18
N ARG A 155 -8.08 -0.25 -18.26
CA ARG A 155 -7.37 -0.86 -19.38
C ARG A 155 -6.00 -0.23 -19.44
N TRP A 156 -4.97 -1.05 -19.53
CA TRP A 156 -3.60 -0.60 -19.36
C TRP A 156 -2.63 -1.44 -20.17
N HIS A 157 -1.46 -0.87 -20.42
CA HIS A 157 -0.35 -1.59 -21.02
C HIS A 157 0.99 -1.03 -20.54
N TYR A 158 2.04 -1.83 -20.66
CA TYR A 158 3.41 -1.41 -20.44
C TYR A 158 4.39 -2.34 -21.17
N GLU A 159 5.56 -1.82 -21.51
CA GLU A 159 6.67 -2.64 -22.02
C GLU A 159 7.51 -3.17 -20.86
N LEU A 160 7.79 -4.47 -20.84
CA LEU A 160 8.67 -5.07 -19.84
C LEU A 160 10.11 -4.55 -19.98
N SER A 161 10.77 -4.40 -18.84
CA SER A 161 12.20 -4.12 -18.78
C SER A 161 13.00 -5.21 -19.50
N LYS A 162 14.06 -4.81 -20.23
CA LYS A 162 15.02 -5.78 -20.79
C LYS A 162 15.95 -6.31 -19.71
N GLU A 163 16.17 -5.53 -18.66
CA GLU A 163 16.92 -5.95 -17.49
C GLU A 163 16.01 -6.74 -16.55
N SER A 164 16.49 -7.91 -16.09
CA SER A 164 15.82 -8.68 -15.05
C SER A 164 16.13 -8.09 -13.67
N GLY A 165 15.10 -7.96 -12.85
CA GLY A 165 15.21 -7.58 -11.44
C GLY A 165 14.00 -8.04 -10.65
N ARG A 166 13.25 -7.09 -10.10
CA ARG A 166 11.93 -7.33 -9.51
C ARG A 166 10.85 -7.67 -10.56
N GLU A 167 11.13 -7.40 -11.83
CA GLU A 167 10.38 -7.76 -13.04
C GLU A 167 11.41 -7.80 -14.20
N GLY A 168 11.03 -8.34 -15.35
CA GLY A 168 11.74 -8.09 -16.61
C GLY A 168 12.09 -9.35 -17.39
N MET A 169 12.93 -9.19 -18.41
CA MET A 169 13.37 -10.28 -19.27
C MET A 169 14.50 -11.10 -18.61
N ILE A 170 14.23 -12.38 -18.34
CA ILE A 170 15.23 -13.35 -17.86
C ILE A 170 16.09 -13.87 -19.01
N HIS A 171 15.46 -14.15 -20.15
CA HIS A 171 16.10 -14.62 -21.38
C HIS A 171 15.25 -14.16 -22.58
N LYS A 172 15.78 -14.29 -23.81
CA LYS A 172 15.19 -13.76 -25.06
C LYS A 172 13.66 -13.86 -25.20
N ASN A 173 13.03 -14.93 -24.70
CA ASN A 173 11.57 -15.14 -24.71
C ASN A 173 11.03 -15.61 -23.34
N SER A 174 11.76 -15.36 -22.25
CA SER A 174 11.40 -15.76 -20.89
C SER A 174 11.38 -14.53 -20.00
N PHE A 175 10.24 -14.31 -19.34
CA PHE A 175 9.97 -13.09 -18.61
C PHE A 175 9.51 -13.42 -17.19
N PHE A 176 9.78 -12.51 -16.27
CA PHE A 176 9.25 -12.52 -14.92
C PHE A 176 8.39 -11.29 -14.71
N LEU A 177 7.10 -11.48 -14.45
CA LEU A 177 6.17 -10.40 -14.16
C LEU A 177 5.87 -10.39 -12.66
N ALA A 178 6.17 -9.27 -12.02
CA ALA A 178 5.70 -8.99 -10.67
C ALA A 178 5.13 -7.56 -10.61
N TYR A 179 4.19 -7.34 -9.70
CA TYR A 179 3.68 -6.00 -9.36
C TYR A 179 3.02 -5.22 -10.52
N PHE A 180 2.65 -5.94 -11.59
CA PHE A 180 2.47 -5.41 -12.94
C PHE A 180 1.13 -4.71 -13.23
N TYR A 181 0.20 -4.68 -12.27
CA TYR A 181 -1.16 -4.18 -12.48
C TYR A 181 -1.49 -2.97 -11.57
N PRO A 182 -2.36 -2.04 -12.01
CA PRO A 182 -2.91 -0.98 -11.16
C PRO A 182 -3.60 -1.53 -9.91
N ARG A 183 -3.12 -1.17 -8.72
CA ARG A 183 -3.63 -1.76 -7.47
C ARG A 183 -4.11 -0.68 -6.52
N VAL A 184 -5.24 -0.88 -5.84
CA VAL A 184 -5.61 0.01 -4.74
C VAL A 184 -4.60 -0.18 -3.58
N ALA A 185 -3.96 0.91 -3.16
CA ALA A 185 -3.02 0.92 -2.04
C ALA A 185 -3.77 0.65 -0.72
N VAL A 186 -3.06 0.28 0.34
CA VAL A 186 -3.70 0.06 1.64
C VAL A 186 -4.20 1.39 2.19
N PHE A 187 -5.41 1.38 2.74
CA PHE A 187 -5.88 2.42 3.63
C PHE A 187 -5.96 1.81 5.03
N ASP A 188 -5.20 2.30 6.00
CA ASP A 188 -5.11 1.73 7.34
C ASP A 188 -5.42 2.73 8.47
N ASP A 189 -5.41 2.20 9.70
CA ASP A 189 -5.73 2.89 10.95
C ASP A 189 -4.56 3.70 11.55
N ILE A 190 -3.38 3.66 10.92
CA ILE A 190 -2.17 4.37 11.38
C ILE A 190 -1.86 5.53 10.43
N ASP A 191 -1.61 5.24 9.16
CA ASP A 191 -1.11 6.19 8.17
C ASP A 191 -2.19 6.61 7.16
N GLY A 192 -3.36 5.96 7.18
CA GLY A 192 -4.39 6.17 6.17
C GLY A 192 -3.95 5.55 4.86
N TRP A 193 -3.98 6.31 3.76
CA TRP A 193 -3.54 5.80 2.46
C TRP A 193 -2.02 5.64 2.42
N ASP A 194 -1.54 4.44 2.10
CA ASP A 194 -0.15 4.26 1.74
C ASP A 194 0.15 4.96 0.41
N ARG A 195 0.86 6.08 0.53
CA ARG A 195 1.29 6.94 -0.58
C ARG A 195 2.80 7.00 -0.68
N VAL A 196 3.51 6.10 -0.01
CA VAL A 196 4.96 6.02 -0.12
C VAL A 196 5.30 5.59 -1.55
N PRO A 197 6.08 6.39 -2.30
CA PRO A 197 6.52 6.00 -3.63
C PRO A 197 7.32 4.70 -3.57
N PHE A 198 7.09 3.81 -4.53
CA PHE A 198 7.95 2.67 -4.73
C PHE A 198 9.28 3.11 -5.33
N THR A 199 10.40 2.70 -4.71
CA THR A 199 11.77 3.12 -5.04
C THR A 199 12.74 1.94 -5.25
N GLU A 200 12.21 0.74 -5.55
CA GLU A 200 12.91 -0.56 -5.67
C GLU A 200 13.39 -1.19 -4.36
N SER A 201 13.93 -0.41 -3.42
CA SER A 201 14.53 -0.97 -2.19
C SER A 201 13.53 -1.30 -1.09
N HIS A 202 12.36 -0.65 -1.11
CA HIS A 202 11.38 -0.78 -0.05
C HIS A 202 10.32 -1.84 -0.38
N GLU A 203 10.05 -2.69 0.61
CA GLU A 203 8.90 -3.56 0.58
C GLU A 203 7.60 -2.78 0.83
N PHE A 204 6.51 -3.33 0.33
CA PHE A 204 5.17 -2.77 0.49
C PHE A 204 4.23 -3.84 1.05
N TYR A 205 3.08 -3.39 1.55
CA TYR A 205 2.02 -4.24 2.07
C TYR A 205 0.72 -3.99 1.29
N ASN A 206 -0.18 -4.96 1.36
CA ASN A 206 -1.45 -4.96 0.64
C ASN A 206 -2.55 -5.53 1.54
N ASP A 207 -3.79 -5.13 1.25
CA ASP A 207 -4.98 -5.75 1.81
C ASP A 207 -5.11 -7.22 1.37
N PHE A 208 -5.83 -8.01 2.16
CA PHE A 208 -6.22 -9.36 1.75
C PHE A 208 -7.35 -9.26 0.72
N ASN A 209 -7.03 -9.63 -0.52
CA ASN A 209 -7.90 -9.46 -1.67
C ASN A 209 -8.17 -10.81 -2.35
N ASN A 210 -9.29 -10.87 -3.09
CA ASN A 210 -9.63 -12.01 -3.92
C ASN A 210 -9.25 -11.73 -5.38
N TYR A 211 -8.85 -12.77 -6.11
CA TYR A 211 -8.41 -12.64 -7.49
C TYR A 211 -9.03 -13.73 -8.37
N VAL A 212 -9.68 -13.28 -9.45
CA VAL A 212 -9.92 -14.08 -10.64
C VAL A 212 -8.92 -13.59 -11.69
N PHE A 213 -8.12 -14.51 -12.20
CA PHE A 213 -6.99 -14.18 -13.06
C PHE A 213 -7.00 -15.05 -14.31
N GLN A 214 -6.85 -14.40 -15.47
CA GLN A 214 -6.77 -15.04 -16.78
C GLN A 214 -5.57 -14.49 -17.58
N VAL A 215 -4.91 -15.39 -18.30
CA VAL A 215 -3.81 -15.13 -19.25
C VAL A 215 -4.22 -15.63 -20.63
#